data_AF-A0A2T4TYZ7-F1
#
_entry.id   AF-A0A2T4TYZ7-F1
#
_cell.length_a   1.000
_cell.length_b   1.000
_cell.length_c   1.000
_cell.angle_alpha   90.00
_cell.angle_beta   90.00
_cell.angle_gamma   90.00
#
_symmetry.space_group_name_H-M   'P 1'
#
loop_
_entity.id
_entity.type
_entity.pdbx_description
1 polymer ?
#
loop_
_entity_poly.entity_id
_entity_poly.type
_entity_poly.pdbx_seq_one_letter_code
_entity_poly.pdbx_strand_id
1 'polypeptide(L)' 'MSVKKEDDMLITLKVDASSYNRLVAKSEVKRGYLLGLSPYFDDQFVLSPIDGTIERISYNREEQTLRISIRPVGGQRRAA' A
#
# COMPACT_ATOMS: atom_id res chain seq x y z
N MET A 1 -11.97 23.73 13.53
CA MET A 1 -10.63 23.40 12.99
C MET A 1 -10.76 22.07 12.26
N SER A 2 -10.89 22.10 10.93
CA SER A 2 -11.19 20.88 10.16
C SER A 2 -9.90 20.15 9.85
N VAL A 3 -9.66 19.01 10.50
CA VAL A 3 -8.54 18.12 10.17
C VAL A 3 -8.84 17.54 8.80
N LYS A 4 -8.15 18.01 7.75
CA LYS A 4 -8.15 17.33 6.45
C LYS A 4 -7.58 15.94 6.70
N LYS A 5 -8.42 14.91 6.67
CA LYS A 5 -7.94 13.54 6.52
C LYS A 5 -7.17 13.51 5.21
N GLU A 6 -5.86 13.29 5.27
CA GLU A 6 -5.13 12.84 4.09
C GLU A 6 -5.77 11.50 3.69
N ASP A 7 -6.26 11.40 2.46
CA ASP A 7 -6.87 10.17 1.99
C ASP A 7 -5.77 9.09 1.90
N ASP A 8 -5.93 8.03 2.68
CA ASP A 8 -5.04 6.87 2.61
C ASP A 8 -5.04 6.32 1.18
N MET A 9 -3.86 5.97 0.68
CA MET A 9 -3.76 5.36 -0.64
C MET A 9 -4.05 3.87 -0.57
N LEU A 10 -5.04 3.43 -1.34
CA LEU A 10 -5.42 2.03 -1.44
C LEU A 10 -4.67 1.36 -2.59
N ILE A 11 -4.06 0.20 -2.31
CA ILE A 11 -3.36 -0.62 -3.29
C ILE A 11 -3.92 -2.05 -3.22
N THR A 12 -4.11 -2.66 -4.38
CA THR A 12 -4.56 -4.05 -4.52
C THR A 12 -3.40 -4.90 -5.03
N LEU A 13 -3.19 -6.04 -4.40
CA LEU A 13 -2.12 -6.99 -4.69
C LEU A 13 -2.73 -8.37 -4.95
N LYS A 14 -2.05 -9.17 -5.76
CA LYS A 14 -2.33 -10.61 -5.89
C LYS A 14 -2.00 -11.28 -4.55
N VAL A 15 -2.79 -12.29 -4.16
CA VAL A 15 -2.41 -13.15 -3.04
C VAL A 15 -1.29 -14.08 -3.51
N ASP A 16 -0.13 -13.97 -2.87
CA ASP A 16 0.94 -14.95 -2.99
C ASP A 16 1.55 -15.24 -1.62
N ALA A 17 2.27 -16.36 -1.50
CA ALA A 17 2.91 -16.77 -0.25
C ALA A 17 3.96 -15.74 0.27
N SER A 18 4.52 -14.90 -0.61
CA SER A 18 5.51 -13.88 -0.26
C SER A 18 4.89 -12.62 0.36
N SER A 19 3.64 -12.32 0.00
CA SER A 19 2.89 -11.13 0.44
C SER A 19 2.56 -11.21 1.93
N TYR A 20 2.30 -12.41 2.44
CA TYR A 20 2.00 -12.65 3.86
C TYR A 20 3.21 -12.42 4.78
N ASN A 21 4.44 -12.61 4.29
CA ASN A 21 5.64 -12.44 5.12
C ASN A 21 6.24 -11.04 5.08
N ARG A 22 5.86 -10.20 4.10
CA ARG A 22 6.45 -8.87 3.89
C ARG A 22 5.60 -7.72 4.40
N LEU A 23 4.28 -7.86 4.31
CA LEU A 23 3.37 -6.77 4.65
C LEU A 23 2.91 -6.91 6.09
N VAL A 24 3.37 -5.99 6.93
CA VAL A 24 2.98 -5.90 8.33
C VAL A 24 2.29 -4.57 8.56
N ALA A 25 1.12 -4.60 9.19
CA ALA A 25 0.43 -3.38 9.57
C ALA A 25 1.31 -2.56 10.52
N LYS A 26 1.28 -1.23 10.37
CA LYS A 26 2.10 -0.24 11.06
C LYS A 26 3.58 -0.22 10.67
N SER A 27 3.99 -1.00 9.66
CA SER A 27 5.32 -0.84 9.08
C SER A 27 5.40 0.39 8.19
N GLU A 28 6.55 1.06 8.26
CA GLU A 28 6.91 2.12 7.32
C GLU A 28 7.33 1.54 5.98
N VAL A 29 6.93 2.21 4.91
CA VAL A 29 7.33 1.92 3.54
C VAL A 29 7.82 3.19 2.87
N LYS A 30 8.81 3.05 1.99
CA LYS A 30 9.31 4.14 1.14
C LYS A 30 8.77 4.01 -0.26
N ARG A 31 8.73 5.12 -1.00
CA ARG A 31 8.47 5.09 -2.44
C ARG A 31 9.47 4.14 -3.11
N GLY A 32 8.98 3.26 -3.97
CA GLY A 32 9.75 2.20 -4.62
C GLY A 32 9.88 0.91 -3.80
N TYR A 33 9.39 0.87 -2.56
CA TYR A 33 9.40 -0.36 -1.75
C TYR A 33 8.53 -1.44 -2.38
N LEU A 34 9.04 -2.68 -2.47
CA LEU A 34 8.31 -3.80 -3.05
C LEU A 34 7.15 -4.25 -2.14
N LEU A 35 5.92 -4.11 -2.63
CA LEU A 35 4.71 -4.47 -1.89
C LEU A 35 4.24 -5.90 -2.21
N GLY A 36 4.31 -6.32 -3.47
CA GLY A 36 3.86 -7.65 -3.88
C GLY A 36 3.68 -7.78 -5.39
N LEU A 37 2.91 -8.78 -5.82
CA LEU A 37 2.57 -8.98 -7.23
C LEU A 37 1.30 -8.23 -7.64
N SER A 38 1.25 -7.83 -8.90
CA SER A 38 0.08 -7.22 -9.51
C SER A 38 -1.06 -8.24 -9.63
N PRO A 39 -2.30 -7.88 -9.25
CA PRO A 39 -3.46 -8.74 -9.50
C PRO A 39 -3.95 -8.66 -10.95
N TYR A 40 -3.44 -7.73 -11.76
CA TYR A 40 -3.95 -7.45 -13.11
C TYR A 40 -3.00 -7.90 -14.23
N PHE A 41 -1.71 -8.04 -13.93
CA PHE A 41 -0.69 -8.37 -14.92
C PHE A 41 0.21 -9.45 -14.33
N ASP A 42 0.34 -10.56 -15.05
CA ASP A 42 1.26 -11.62 -14.65
C ASP A 42 2.71 -11.12 -14.66
N ASP A 43 3.50 -11.63 -13.71
CA ASP A 43 4.92 -11.32 -13.50
C ASP A 43 5.28 -9.85 -13.24
N GLN A 44 4.30 -8.99 -12.95
CA GLN A 44 4.56 -7.60 -12.56
C GLN A 44 4.56 -7.41 -11.04
N PHE A 45 5.53 -6.62 -10.57
CA PHE A 45 5.61 -6.19 -9.19
C PHE A 45 4.88 -4.86 -8.97
N VAL A 46 4.24 -4.74 -7.82
CA VAL A 46 3.68 -3.48 -7.32
C VAL A 46 4.64 -2.91 -6.30
N LEU A 47 5.07 -1.68 -6.55
CA LEU A 47 5.92 -0.91 -5.66
C LEU A 47 5.10 0.17 -4.96
N SER A 48 5.52 0.58 -3.76
CA SER A 48 4.88 1.69 -3.06
C SER A 48 5.06 2.98 -3.86
N PRO A 49 3.99 3.69 -4.20
CA PRO A 49 4.08 4.97 -4.91
C PRO A 49 4.44 6.14 -3.98
N ILE A 50 4.33 5.97 -2.66
CA ILE A 50 4.60 7.01 -1.66
C ILE A 50 5.46 6.49 -0.51
N ASP A 51 6.03 7.45 0.22
CA ASP A 51 6.47 7.22 1.59
C ASP A 51 5.26 7.24 2.51
N GLY A 52 5.17 6.27 3.42
CA GLY A 52 3.98 6.11 4.24
C GLY A 52 4.10 5.02 5.29
N THR A 53 3.01 4.83 6.02
CA THR A 53 2.83 3.72 6.95
C THR A 53 1.68 2.86 6.46
N ILE A 54 1.88 1.54 6.42
CA ILE A 54 0.80 0.60 6.12
C ILE A 54 -0.19 0.65 7.29
N GLU A 55 -1.42 1.11 7.05
CA GLU A 55 -2.42 1.22 8.10
C GLU A 55 -3.25 -0.05 8.27
N ARG A 56 -3.66 -0.62 7.13
CA ARG A 56 -4.54 -1.77 7.09
C ARG A 56 -4.13 -2.70 5.98
N ILE A 57 -4.25 -3.99 6.25
CA ILE A 57 -4.15 -5.07 5.28
C ILE A 57 -5.44 -5.87 5.42
N SER A 58 -6.12 -6.11 4.31
CA SER A 58 -7.37 -6.88 4.28
C SER A 58 -7.40 -7.81 3.09
N TYR A 59 -7.89 -9.03 3.29
CA TYR A 59 -8.08 -9.98 2.22
C TYR A 59 -9.49 -9.86 1.64
N ASN A 60 -9.61 -9.64 0.33
CA ASN A 60 -10.86 -9.77 -0.39
C ASN A 60 -11.01 -11.22 -0.89
N ARG A 61 -11.98 -11.96 -0.33
CA ARG A 61 -12.24 -13.36 -0.66
C ARG A 61 -12.83 -13.55 -2.06
N GLU A 62 -13.63 -12.60 -2.54
CA GLU A 62 -14.31 -12.72 -3.83
C GLU A 62 -13.33 -12.56 -4.99
N GLU A 63 -12.47 -11.55 -4.88
CA GLU A 63 -11.45 -11.25 -5.90
C GLU A 63 -10.15 -12.02 -5.69
N GLN A 64 -10.00 -12.73 -4.57
CA GLN A 64 -8.75 -13.36 -4.15
C GLN A 64 -7.55 -12.39 -4.16
N THR A 65 -7.76 -11.17 -3.67
CA THR A 65 -6.76 -10.08 -3.64
C THR A 65 -6.49 -9.57 -2.22
N LEU A 66 -5.30 -9.03 -2.00
CA LEU A 66 -4.99 -8.26 -0.80
C LEU A 66 -5.19 -6.77 -1.08
N ARG A 67 -5.89 -6.09 -0.20
CA ARG A 67 -6.03 -4.64 -0.20
C ARG A 67 -5.22 -4.06 0.96
N ILE A 68 -4.33 -3.14 0.65
CA ILE A 68 -3.52 -2.43 1.63
C ILE A 68 -3.81 -0.93 1.56
N SER A 69 -3.91 -0.28 2.72
CA SER A 69 -3.96 1.17 2.81
C SER A 69 -2.63 1.71 3.33
N ILE A 70 -2.07 2.69 2.63
CA ILE A 70 -0.85 3.39 3.03
C ILE A 70 -1.22 4.82 3.37
N ARG A 71 -1.04 5.17 4.64
CA ARG A 71 -1.17 6.55 5.10
C ARG A 71 0.10 7.30 4.76
N PRO A 72 0.03 8.43 4.04
CA PRO A 72 1.20 9.26 3.77
C PRO A 72 1.86 9.71 5.07
N VAL A 73 3.19 9.77 5.09
CA VAL A 73 3.88 10.58 6.11
C VAL A 73 3.77 12.03 5.64
N GLY A 74 3.15 12.88 6.45
CA GLY A 74 2.72 14.25 6.13
C GLY A 74 3.61 14.99 5.12
N GLY A 75 2.97 15.54 4.09
CA GLY A 75 3.61 15.96 2.85
C GLY A 75 4.78 16.94 3.00
N GLN A 76 5.88 16.65 2.31
CA GLN A 76 6.71 17.74 1.80
C GLN A 76 5.83 18.61 0.90
N ARG A 77 5.62 19.86 1.37
CA ARG A 77 5.21 21.01 0.58
C ARG A 77 5.66 20.84 -0.88
N ARG A 78 4.71 20.85 -1.82
CA ARG A 78 5.03 21.28 -3.17
C ARG A 78 5.64 22.67 -3.04
N ALA A 79 6.94 22.78 -3.28
CA ALA A 79 7.61 24.07 -3.39
C ALA A 79 6.96 24.84 -4.56
N ALA A 80 6.91 26.17 -4.37
CA ALA A 80 6.19 27.15 -5.16
C ALA A 80 6.46 27.09 -6.67
#